data_AF-A0A2K0TXQ7-F1
#
_entry.id   AF-A0A2K0TXQ7-F1
#
_cell.length_a   1.000
_cell.length_b   1.000
_cell.length_c   1.000
_cell.angle_alpha   90.00
_cell.angle_beta   90.00
_cell.angle_gamma   90.00
#
_symmetry.space_group_name_H-M   'P 1'
#
loop_
_entity.id
_entity.type
_entity.pdbx_description
1 polymer ?
#
loop_
_entity_poly.entity_id
_entity_poly.type
_entity_poly.pdbx_seq_one_letter_code
_entity_poly.pdbx_strand_id
1 'polypeptide(L)'
;MFTTLNKADHAKRKRILADRYANSNVMKSASVTGVQERSSRFVRRCTSAPGGVSDIFPCMHRLISHYAPTLHRLFSKMLYLFAKPRETPLADDYVLETSQLSGTASFTLMSRFDEKTSDLDYIDKAAECLDHMAAGIDTTGDGLCFLLWELSQPRSLGIQRTLAEELRANRETPLDKLPFLDAVVCEGLRCFPPIPMSLPRYVPRGGRSIDGFWLPERTVVSCQAYSVHRLNSEIFPDGDVFSPERWLDVKGDADRRRIQFAFSNGGRGCVGKHLALIEMKTLLRDVYSKYSTTPHESMQEEAMAMSDQLISARPLGQKCLLRFHPLDVDGEEVKV
;
A
#
# COMPACT_ATOMS: atom_id res chain seq x y z
N MET A 1 -5.52 13.85 -14.74
CA MET A 1 -5.25 12.99 -13.57
C MET A 1 -6.42 13.09 -12.61
N PHE A 2 -7.04 11.97 -12.24
CA PHE A 2 -8.26 11.93 -11.43
C PHE A 2 -8.15 12.72 -10.11
N THR A 3 -6.99 12.67 -9.47
CA THR A 3 -6.72 13.32 -8.18
C THR A 3 -6.62 14.85 -8.25
N THR A 4 -6.38 15.45 -9.42
CA THR A 4 -6.22 16.91 -9.57
C THR A 4 -7.48 17.62 -10.07
N LEU A 5 -8.52 16.86 -10.45
CA LEU A 5 -9.81 17.41 -10.88
C LEU A 5 -10.43 18.31 -9.80
N ASN A 6 -11.20 19.31 -10.22
CA ASN A 6 -12.02 20.10 -9.31
C ASN A 6 -13.06 19.20 -8.59
N LYS A 7 -13.71 19.72 -7.54
CA LYS A 7 -14.60 18.92 -6.69
C LYS A 7 -15.74 18.24 -7.48
N ALA A 8 -16.34 18.93 -8.45
CA ALA A 8 -17.49 18.42 -9.20
C ALA A 8 -17.05 17.31 -10.17
N ASP A 9 -16.01 17.58 -10.96
CA ASP A 9 -15.49 16.62 -11.95
C ASP A 9 -14.88 15.40 -11.28
N HIS A 10 -14.16 15.59 -10.17
CA HIS A 10 -13.67 14.49 -9.35
C HIS A 10 -14.84 13.63 -8.83
N ALA A 11 -15.92 14.24 -8.34
CA ALA A 11 -17.08 13.48 -7.85
C ALA A 11 -17.76 12.69 -8.97
N LYS A 12 -17.89 13.28 -10.17
CA LYS A 12 -18.43 12.58 -11.36
C LYS A 12 -17.53 11.42 -11.76
N ARG A 13 -16.22 11.65 -11.90
CA ARG A 13 -15.23 10.62 -12.26
C ARG A 13 -15.17 9.51 -11.21
N LYS A 14 -15.19 9.85 -9.91
CA LYS A 14 -15.18 8.88 -8.82
C LYS A 14 -16.39 7.94 -8.88
N ARG A 15 -17.58 8.43 -9.24
CA ARG A 15 -18.77 7.57 -9.39
C ARG A 15 -18.60 6.53 -10.50
N ILE A 16 -17.83 6.84 -11.55
CA ILE A 16 -17.55 5.91 -12.65
C ILE A 16 -16.54 4.85 -12.17
N LEU A 17 -15.45 5.27 -11.52
CA LEU A 17 -14.33 4.41 -11.15
C LEU A 17 -14.59 3.58 -9.88
N ALA A 18 -15.19 4.19 -8.85
CA ALA A 18 -15.21 3.63 -7.50
C ALA A 18 -16.04 2.36 -7.39
N ASP A 19 -16.98 2.14 -8.30
CA ASP A 19 -17.75 0.90 -8.35
C ASP A 19 -16.82 -0.32 -8.53
N ARG A 20 -15.84 -0.27 -9.43
CA ARG A 20 -14.90 -1.39 -9.65
C ARG A 20 -14.02 -1.69 -8.44
N TYR A 21 -13.84 -0.71 -7.55
CA TYR A 21 -13.09 -0.84 -6.31
C TYR A 21 -13.98 -0.99 -5.06
N ALA A 22 -15.31 -1.01 -5.23
CA ALA A 22 -16.22 -1.27 -4.13
C ALA A 22 -15.98 -2.68 -3.59
N ASN A 23 -16.13 -2.85 -2.28
CA ASN A 23 -15.85 -4.13 -1.63
C ASN A 23 -16.59 -5.31 -2.29
N SER A 24 -17.85 -5.10 -2.73
CA SER A 24 -18.66 -6.10 -3.43
C SER A 24 -18.07 -6.57 -4.76
N ASN A 25 -17.34 -5.70 -5.47
CA ASN A 25 -16.67 -6.05 -6.72
C ASN A 25 -15.28 -6.64 -6.47
N VAL A 26 -14.52 -6.10 -5.50
CA VAL A 26 -13.20 -6.62 -5.15
C VAL A 26 -13.29 -8.05 -4.58
N MET A 27 -14.34 -8.36 -3.83
CA MET A 27 -14.57 -9.69 -3.25
C MET A 27 -15.08 -10.74 -4.26
N LYS A 28 -15.21 -10.40 -5.56
CA LYS A 28 -15.56 -11.39 -6.59
C LYS A 28 -14.42 -12.40 -6.78
N SER A 29 -14.79 -13.63 -7.12
CA SER A 29 -13.87 -14.78 -7.23
C SER A 29 -12.65 -14.48 -8.11
N ALA A 30 -12.82 -13.91 -9.30
CA ALA A 30 -11.71 -13.61 -10.21
C ALA A 30 -10.64 -12.69 -9.57
N SER A 31 -11.06 -11.66 -8.87
CA SER A 31 -10.15 -10.72 -8.18
C SER A 31 -9.47 -11.39 -6.99
N VAL A 32 -10.24 -12.08 -6.14
CA VAL A 32 -9.72 -12.77 -4.95
C VAL A 32 -8.73 -13.87 -5.32
N THR A 33 -9.05 -14.69 -6.32
CA THR A 33 -8.15 -15.73 -6.84
C THR A 33 -6.86 -15.13 -7.39
N GLY A 34 -6.95 -14.01 -8.12
CA GLY A 34 -5.76 -13.31 -8.60
C GLY A 34 -4.87 -12.76 -7.46
N VAL A 35 -5.45 -12.31 -6.35
CA VAL A 35 -4.70 -11.87 -5.17
C VAL A 35 -4.03 -13.08 -4.49
N GLN A 36 -4.78 -14.17 -4.28
CA GLN A 36 -4.27 -15.41 -3.69
C GLN A 36 -3.13 -16.03 -4.50
N GLU A 37 -3.23 -16.03 -5.84
CA GLU A 37 -2.18 -16.55 -6.71
C GLU A 37 -0.89 -15.73 -6.60
N ARG A 38 -1.01 -14.38 -6.60
CA ARG A 38 0.15 -13.48 -6.45
C ARG A 38 0.81 -13.65 -5.08
N SER A 39 0.01 -13.74 -4.02
CA SER A 39 0.49 -14.01 -2.66
C SER A 39 1.21 -15.35 -2.56
N SER A 40 0.62 -16.43 -3.10
CA SER A 40 1.24 -17.75 -3.16
C SER A 40 2.56 -17.74 -3.94
N ARG A 41 2.63 -17.00 -5.05
CA ARG A 41 3.85 -16.85 -5.86
C ARG A 41 4.93 -16.09 -5.10
N PHE A 42 4.56 -15.05 -4.36
CA PHE A 42 5.46 -14.32 -3.48
C PHE A 42 6.06 -15.24 -2.41
N VAL A 43 5.21 -15.98 -1.69
CA VAL A 43 5.68 -16.91 -0.64
C VAL A 43 6.63 -17.95 -1.21
N ARG A 44 6.26 -18.59 -2.34
CA ARG A 44 7.13 -19.57 -3.01
C ARG A 44 8.49 -18.98 -3.38
N ARG A 45 8.52 -17.76 -3.94
CA ARG A 45 9.76 -17.08 -4.30
C ARG A 45 10.61 -16.81 -3.06
N CYS A 46 9.98 -16.43 -1.95
CA CYS A 46 10.69 -16.12 -0.71
C CYS A 46 11.30 -17.38 -0.06
N THR A 47 10.58 -18.49 -0.10
CA THR A 47 10.98 -19.75 0.55
C THR A 47 11.90 -20.59 -0.32
N SER A 48 11.89 -20.39 -1.64
CA SER A 48 12.83 -21.05 -2.56
C SER A 48 14.20 -20.37 -2.62
N ALA A 49 14.37 -19.22 -1.96
CA ALA A 49 15.62 -18.49 -1.99
C ALA A 49 16.73 -19.25 -1.23
N PRO A 50 17.97 -19.29 -1.78
CA PRO A 50 19.09 -19.96 -1.12
C PRO A 50 19.29 -19.47 0.31
N GLY A 51 19.35 -20.41 1.27
CA GLY A 51 19.54 -20.10 2.69
C GLY A 51 18.32 -19.55 3.42
N GLY A 52 17.12 -19.59 2.81
CA GLY A 52 15.88 -19.09 3.43
C GLY A 52 15.83 -17.57 3.61
N VAL A 53 16.74 -16.84 2.97
CA VAL A 53 16.85 -15.38 3.02
C VAL A 53 16.29 -14.80 1.72
N SER A 54 15.36 -13.87 1.85
CA SER A 54 14.77 -13.21 0.68
C SER A 54 14.74 -11.71 0.84
N ASP A 55 15.16 -11.03 -0.23
CA ASP A 55 14.90 -9.61 -0.38
C ASP A 55 13.46 -9.39 -0.82
N ILE A 56 12.62 -8.98 0.12
CA ILE A 56 11.19 -8.77 -0.12
C ILE A 56 10.92 -7.41 -0.78
N PHE A 57 11.89 -6.49 -0.78
CA PHE A 57 11.76 -5.19 -1.45
C PHE A 57 11.83 -5.30 -2.99
N PRO A 58 12.84 -5.96 -3.61
CA PRO A 58 12.88 -6.24 -5.05
C PRO A 58 11.87 -7.28 -5.54
N CYS A 59 11.05 -7.85 -4.65
CA CYS A 59 9.91 -8.66 -5.06
C CYS A 59 8.76 -7.84 -5.65
N MET A 60 8.84 -6.49 -5.62
CA MET A 60 7.90 -5.58 -6.29
C MET A 60 8.56 -4.55 -7.25
N HIS A 61 9.73 -4.82 -7.83
CA HIS A 61 10.15 -4.22 -9.12
C HIS A 61 11.43 -4.90 -9.65
N ARG A 62 11.44 -5.35 -10.92
CA ARG A 62 12.68 -5.74 -11.63
C ARG A 62 13.38 -4.46 -12.10
N LEU A 63 14.51 -4.11 -11.47
CA LEU A 63 15.25 -2.87 -11.75
C LEU A 63 16.74 -3.14 -12.07
N ILE A 64 17.04 -4.25 -12.77
CA ILE A 64 18.42 -4.70 -13.04
C ILE A 64 18.86 -4.54 -14.51
N SER A 65 17.99 -4.12 -15.44
CA SER A 65 18.38 -3.98 -16.86
C SER A 65 18.87 -2.59 -17.31
N HIS A 66 19.24 -1.67 -16.40
CA HIS A 66 19.52 -0.28 -16.79
C HIS A 66 20.73 0.40 -16.16
N TYR A 67 21.74 -0.33 -15.68
CA TYR A 67 22.96 0.25 -15.13
C TYR A 67 24.18 -0.07 -16.01
N ALA A 68 24.26 0.57 -17.18
CA ALA A 68 25.48 0.73 -17.97
C ALA A 68 25.97 2.19 -17.84
N PRO A 69 26.89 2.50 -16.91
CA PRO A 69 27.09 3.84 -16.35
C PRO A 69 28.02 4.80 -17.13
N THR A 70 28.62 4.38 -18.25
CA THR A 70 29.64 5.20 -18.95
C THR A 70 29.10 6.15 -20.01
N LEU A 71 27.91 5.87 -20.58
CA LEU A 71 27.32 6.71 -21.64
C LEU A 71 26.60 7.97 -21.10
N HIS A 72 26.17 7.93 -19.84
CA HIS A 72 25.50 9.03 -19.14
C HIS A 72 26.42 10.24 -18.88
N ARG A 73 27.74 10.04 -18.91
CA ARG A 73 28.72 11.06 -18.49
C ARG A 73 28.99 12.14 -19.54
N LEU A 74 28.61 11.93 -20.80
CA LEU A 74 28.92 12.87 -21.90
C LEU A 74 27.74 13.68 -22.43
N PHE A 75 26.50 13.19 -22.32
CA PHE A 75 25.29 13.83 -22.90
C PHE A 75 24.47 14.65 -21.90
N SER A 76 25.05 14.92 -20.74
CA SER A 76 24.50 15.75 -19.64
C SER A 76 24.49 17.25 -19.92
N LYS A 77 25.08 17.69 -21.04
CA LYS A 77 25.32 19.11 -21.25
C LYS A 77 24.08 19.76 -21.83
N MET A 78 23.39 20.47 -20.95
CA MET A 78 22.46 21.54 -21.28
C MET A 78 21.00 21.12 -21.38
N LEU A 79 20.49 20.73 -20.24
CA LEU A 79 19.23 21.27 -19.74
C LEU A 79 17.91 20.73 -20.32
N TYR A 80 17.85 19.40 -20.45
CA TYR A 80 16.75 18.56 -19.90
C TYR A 80 16.68 18.59 -18.34
N LEU A 81 17.24 19.62 -17.71
CA LEU A 81 17.82 19.64 -16.35
C LEU A 81 16.84 19.98 -15.22
N PHE A 82 15.52 19.99 -15.41
CA PHE A 82 14.62 20.21 -14.26
C PHE A 82 13.63 19.08 -13.97
N ALA A 83 13.50 18.09 -14.87
CA ALA A 83 13.00 16.73 -14.67
C ALA A 83 12.33 16.25 -15.96
N LYS A 84 12.79 15.14 -16.54
CA LYS A 84 11.90 14.32 -17.37
C LYS A 84 10.93 13.60 -16.44
N PRO A 85 9.63 13.44 -16.80
CA PRO A 85 8.81 12.41 -16.20
C PRO A 85 9.54 11.08 -16.28
N ARG A 86 9.49 10.30 -15.21
CA ARG A 86 10.09 8.97 -15.17
C ARG A 86 9.43 8.11 -16.26
N GLU A 87 10.11 7.88 -17.37
CA GLU A 87 9.65 6.97 -18.42
C GLU A 87 9.69 5.55 -17.85
N THR A 88 8.53 4.88 -17.80
CA THR A 88 8.40 3.49 -17.37
C THR A 88 7.97 2.66 -18.57
N PRO A 89 8.85 2.48 -19.58
CA PRO A 89 8.45 1.98 -20.89
C PRO A 89 7.72 0.63 -20.81
N LEU A 90 8.12 -0.27 -19.91
CA LEU A 90 7.41 -1.54 -19.71
C LEU A 90 5.96 -1.38 -19.22
N ALA A 91 5.69 -0.39 -18.36
CA ALA A 91 4.35 -0.12 -17.87
C ALA A 91 3.54 0.66 -18.90
N ASP A 92 4.18 1.60 -19.59
CA ASP A 92 3.57 2.43 -20.63
C ASP A 92 3.14 1.55 -21.82
N ASP A 93 4.05 0.71 -22.32
CA ASP A 93 3.80 -0.26 -23.39
C ASP A 93 2.73 -1.27 -22.97
N TYR A 94 2.85 -1.86 -21.78
CA TYR A 94 1.85 -2.80 -21.28
C TYR A 94 0.45 -2.19 -21.21
N VAL A 95 0.30 -0.98 -20.68
CA VAL A 95 -1.00 -0.33 -20.56
C VAL A 95 -1.54 0.06 -21.92
N LEU A 96 -0.72 0.61 -22.82
CA LEU A 96 -1.14 0.96 -24.17
C LEU A 96 -1.57 -0.29 -24.96
N GLU A 97 -0.76 -1.34 -24.99
CA GLU A 97 -1.08 -2.59 -25.68
C GLU A 97 -2.36 -3.23 -25.10
N THR A 98 -2.45 -3.35 -23.77
CA THR A 98 -3.60 -3.99 -23.11
C THR A 98 -4.87 -3.18 -23.26
N SER A 99 -4.78 -1.85 -23.32
CA SER A 99 -5.95 -0.97 -23.49
C SER A 99 -6.56 -1.05 -24.89
N GLN A 100 -5.82 -1.55 -25.89
CA GLN A 100 -6.31 -1.73 -27.26
C GLN A 100 -6.99 -3.09 -27.48
N LEU A 101 -6.83 -4.04 -26.54
CA LEU A 101 -7.39 -5.38 -26.68
C LEU A 101 -8.92 -5.34 -26.58
N SER A 102 -9.59 -6.07 -27.48
CA SER A 102 -11.03 -6.31 -27.42
C SER A 102 -11.36 -7.46 -26.46
N GLY A 103 -12.53 -7.42 -25.83
CA GLY A 103 -12.97 -8.46 -24.88
C GLY A 103 -12.50 -8.24 -23.45
N THR A 104 -12.63 -7.01 -22.95
CA THR A 104 -12.30 -6.67 -21.56
C THR A 104 -13.17 -7.44 -20.58
N ALA A 105 -12.55 -8.09 -19.59
CA ALA A 105 -13.30 -8.79 -18.56
C ALA A 105 -14.16 -7.80 -17.76
N SER A 106 -15.37 -8.22 -17.41
CA SER A 106 -16.39 -7.32 -16.84
C SER A 106 -15.97 -6.68 -15.51
N PHE A 107 -15.07 -7.28 -14.76
CA PHE A 107 -14.57 -6.73 -13.49
C PHE A 107 -13.46 -5.68 -13.66
N THR A 108 -12.95 -5.47 -14.87
CA THR A 108 -11.83 -4.55 -15.14
C THR A 108 -12.28 -3.09 -15.19
N LEU A 109 -11.33 -2.18 -14.99
CA LEU A 109 -11.56 -0.76 -15.14
C LEU A 109 -11.86 -0.37 -16.59
N MET A 110 -11.17 -1.01 -17.55
CA MET A 110 -11.37 -0.78 -18.97
C MET A 110 -12.80 -1.12 -19.41
N SER A 111 -13.33 -2.27 -19.00
CA SER A 111 -14.72 -2.64 -19.27
C SER A 111 -15.70 -1.57 -18.79
N ARG A 112 -15.43 -0.94 -17.65
CA ARG A 112 -16.29 0.14 -17.13
C ARG A 112 -16.21 1.42 -17.96
N PHE A 113 -15.06 1.72 -18.55
CA PHE A 113 -14.90 2.85 -19.47
C PHE A 113 -15.55 2.60 -20.83
N ASP A 114 -15.67 1.36 -21.26
CA ASP A 114 -16.30 0.97 -22.52
C ASP A 114 -17.84 0.94 -22.43
N GLU A 115 -18.40 0.78 -21.23
CA GLU A 115 -19.84 1.03 -21.01
C GLU A 115 -20.18 2.49 -21.36
N LYS A 116 -21.24 2.72 -22.16
CA LYS A 116 -21.71 3.94 -22.89
C LYS A 116 -21.83 5.28 -22.11
N THR A 117 -21.05 5.51 -21.07
CA THR A 117 -21.15 6.63 -20.11
C THR A 117 -19.83 7.36 -19.85
N SER A 118 -18.74 7.02 -20.56
CA SER A 118 -17.48 7.76 -20.46
C SER A 118 -17.17 8.47 -21.79
N ASP A 119 -17.12 9.81 -21.77
CA ASP A 119 -16.64 10.66 -22.88
C ASP A 119 -15.09 10.64 -22.97
N LEU A 120 -14.45 9.56 -22.50
CA LEU A 120 -12.99 9.47 -22.44
C LEU A 120 -12.49 8.89 -23.75
N ASP A 121 -11.53 9.58 -24.35
CA ASP A 121 -10.79 9.02 -25.47
C ASP A 121 -9.90 7.86 -25.01
N TYR A 122 -9.33 7.14 -25.98
CA TYR A 122 -8.50 5.98 -25.69
C TYR A 122 -7.27 6.32 -24.82
N ILE A 123 -6.64 7.48 -25.06
CA ILE A 123 -5.44 7.89 -24.32
C ILE A 123 -5.81 8.24 -22.88
N ASP A 124 -6.95 8.89 -22.67
CA ASP A 124 -7.48 9.18 -21.34
C ASP A 124 -7.78 7.90 -20.55
N LYS A 125 -8.37 6.89 -21.19
CA LYS A 125 -8.61 5.57 -20.56
C LYS A 125 -7.31 4.88 -20.19
N ALA A 126 -6.34 4.85 -21.10
CA ALA A 126 -5.02 4.25 -20.87
C ALA A 126 -4.26 4.98 -19.76
N ALA A 127 -4.24 6.32 -19.79
CA ALA A 127 -3.62 7.15 -18.76
C ALA A 127 -4.25 6.90 -17.38
N GLU A 128 -5.56 6.79 -17.29
CA GLU A 128 -6.26 6.47 -16.03
C GLU A 128 -5.90 5.06 -15.51
N CYS A 129 -5.82 4.07 -16.40
CA CYS A 129 -5.37 2.72 -16.03
C CYS A 129 -3.92 2.70 -15.53
N LEU A 130 -3.02 3.44 -16.17
CA LEU A 130 -1.62 3.58 -15.76
C LEU A 130 -1.51 4.22 -14.38
N ASP A 131 -2.24 5.31 -14.14
CA ASP A 131 -2.26 6.04 -12.88
C ASP A 131 -2.74 5.13 -11.73
N HIS A 132 -3.81 4.36 -11.97
CA HIS A 132 -4.34 3.39 -11.03
C HIS A 132 -3.37 2.23 -10.74
N MET A 133 -2.71 1.71 -11.78
CA MET A 133 -1.72 0.63 -11.66
C MET A 133 -0.51 1.10 -10.85
N ALA A 134 0.07 2.25 -11.20
CA ALA A 134 1.21 2.82 -10.49
C ALA A 134 0.89 3.12 -9.02
N ALA A 135 -0.27 3.72 -8.75
CA ALA A 135 -0.71 4.01 -7.39
C ALA A 135 -0.92 2.75 -6.53
N GLY A 136 -1.42 1.66 -7.11
CA GLY A 136 -1.70 0.42 -6.39
C GLY A 136 -0.45 -0.42 -6.06
N ILE A 137 0.54 -0.43 -6.96
CA ILE A 137 1.75 -1.27 -6.81
C ILE A 137 2.64 -0.73 -5.67
N ASP A 138 3.08 0.51 -5.79
CA ASP A 138 4.10 1.05 -4.90
C ASP A 138 3.56 1.18 -3.47
N THR A 139 2.32 1.67 -3.30
CA THR A 139 1.77 1.95 -1.97
C THR A 139 1.48 0.70 -1.14
N THR A 140 0.82 -0.30 -1.71
CA THR A 140 0.53 -1.56 -1.00
C THR A 140 1.82 -2.33 -0.74
N GLY A 141 2.73 -2.37 -1.72
CA GLY A 141 4.02 -3.06 -1.62
C GLY A 141 4.91 -2.47 -0.52
N ASP A 142 5.04 -1.14 -0.48
CA ASP A 142 5.84 -0.45 0.54
C ASP A 142 5.24 -0.61 1.93
N GLY A 143 3.91 -0.50 2.06
CA GLY A 143 3.21 -0.74 3.34
C GLY A 143 3.43 -2.16 3.86
N LEU A 144 3.35 -3.17 2.99
CA LEU A 144 3.65 -4.56 3.34
C LEU A 144 5.12 -4.75 3.71
N CYS A 145 6.05 -4.10 3.00
CA CYS A 145 7.48 -4.18 3.27
C CYS A 145 7.81 -3.73 4.70
N PHE A 146 7.32 -2.56 5.11
CA PHE A 146 7.53 -2.07 6.48
C PHE A 146 6.81 -2.91 7.53
N LEU A 147 5.59 -3.38 7.24
CA LEU A 147 4.84 -4.22 8.18
C LEU A 147 5.53 -5.58 8.39
N LEU A 148 6.00 -6.23 7.33
CA LEU A 148 6.76 -7.48 7.43
C LEU A 148 8.09 -7.26 8.18
N TRP A 149 8.77 -6.13 7.94
CA TRP A 149 9.96 -5.75 8.69
C TRP A 149 9.68 -5.60 10.18
N GLU A 150 8.62 -4.88 10.55
CA GLU A 150 8.23 -4.66 11.95
C GLU A 150 7.86 -5.98 12.63
N LEU A 151 7.03 -6.80 11.99
CA LEU A 151 6.63 -8.10 12.52
C LEU A 151 7.81 -9.05 12.71
N SER A 152 8.88 -8.87 11.93
CA SER A 152 10.10 -9.68 12.04
C SER A 152 10.98 -9.27 13.22
N GLN A 153 10.83 -8.06 13.77
CA GLN A 153 11.70 -7.57 14.84
C GLN A 153 11.58 -8.44 16.11
N PRO A 154 12.67 -8.60 16.90
CA PRO A 154 12.61 -9.30 18.18
C PRO A 154 11.50 -8.80 19.11
N ARG A 155 11.24 -7.48 19.12
CA ARG A 155 10.17 -6.84 19.89
C ARG A 155 8.76 -7.27 19.48
N SER A 156 8.59 -7.77 18.26
CA SER A 156 7.29 -8.11 17.66
C SER A 156 7.06 -9.61 17.53
N LEU A 157 7.98 -10.46 17.98
CA LEU A 157 7.83 -11.92 17.91
C LEU A 157 6.59 -12.43 18.67
N GLY A 158 6.23 -11.79 19.78
CA GLY A 158 4.99 -12.09 20.51
C GLY A 158 3.74 -11.81 19.67
N ILE A 159 3.70 -10.66 19.00
CA ILE A 159 2.63 -10.28 18.07
C ILE A 159 2.57 -11.26 16.90
N GLN A 160 3.73 -11.61 16.33
CA GLN A 160 3.84 -12.55 15.23
C GLN A 160 3.27 -13.93 15.60
N ARG A 161 3.54 -14.41 16.82
CA ARG A 161 3.00 -15.66 17.34
C ARG A 161 1.48 -15.60 17.50
N THR A 162 0.94 -14.56 18.15
CA THR A 162 -0.51 -14.38 18.29
C THR A 162 -1.21 -14.32 16.94
N LEU A 163 -0.59 -13.66 15.95
CA LEU A 163 -1.09 -13.65 14.58
C LEU A 163 -1.09 -15.04 13.95
N ALA A 164 0.01 -15.79 14.07
CA ALA A 164 0.10 -17.15 13.56
C ALA A 164 -0.94 -18.09 14.19
N GLU A 165 -1.16 -18.00 15.50
CA GLU A 165 -2.17 -18.76 16.24
C GLU A 165 -3.58 -18.48 15.70
N GLU A 166 -3.98 -17.20 15.57
CA GLU A 166 -5.29 -16.83 15.01
C GLU A 166 -5.46 -17.41 13.59
N LEU A 167 -4.46 -17.22 12.73
CA LEU A 167 -4.52 -17.63 11.33
C LEU A 167 -4.60 -19.15 11.17
N ARG A 168 -3.88 -19.91 11.99
CA ARG A 168 -3.85 -21.37 11.93
C ARG A 168 -5.10 -22.01 12.52
N ALA A 169 -5.67 -21.41 13.56
CA ALA A 169 -6.95 -21.85 14.12
C ALA A 169 -8.14 -21.56 13.19
N ASN A 170 -8.01 -20.57 12.29
CA ASN A 170 -9.11 -20.04 11.49
C ASN A 170 -8.85 -20.09 9.97
N ARG A 171 -8.28 -21.20 9.46
CA ARG A 171 -7.83 -21.33 8.05
C ARG A 171 -8.90 -20.99 7.02
N GLU A 172 -10.12 -21.47 7.24
CA GLU A 172 -11.27 -21.30 6.34
C GLU A 172 -12.09 -20.04 6.64
N THR A 173 -11.77 -19.32 7.72
CA THR A 173 -12.50 -18.12 8.12
C THR A 173 -12.22 -16.99 7.11
N PRO A 174 -13.25 -16.24 6.66
CA PRO A 174 -13.05 -15.05 5.83
C PRO A 174 -12.10 -14.01 6.46
N LEU A 175 -11.28 -13.33 5.65
CA LEU A 175 -10.25 -12.38 6.11
C LEU A 175 -10.79 -11.20 6.92
N ASP A 176 -12.05 -10.82 6.71
CA ASP A 176 -12.76 -9.76 7.42
C ASP A 176 -13.27 -10.17 8.80
N LYS A 177 -13.20 -11.48 9.13
CA LYS A 177 -13.59 -12.04 10.43
C LYS A 177 -12.41 -12.45 11.30
N LEU A 178 -11.21 -11.95 10.98
CA LEU A 178 -9.99 -12.17 11.75
C LEU A 178 -9.60 -10.86 12.48
N PRO A 179 -10.01 -10.69 13.75
CA PRO A 179 -9.81 -9.45 14.48
C PRO A 179 -8.34 -9.10 14.71
N PHE A 180 -7.48 -10.06 15.03
CA PHE A 180 -6.06 -9.79 15.28
C PHE A 180 -5.32 -9.45 13.98
N LEU A 181 -5.63 -10.15 12.87
CA LEU A 181 -5.14 -9.78 11.55
C LEU A 181 -5.58 -8.36 11.15
N ASP A 182 -6.84 -7.98 11.40
CA ASP A 182 -7.32 -6.61 11.15
C ASP A 182 -6.55 -5.59 12.00
N ALA A 183 -6.36 -5.89 13.28
CA ALA A 183 -5.60 -5.06 14.22
C ALA A 183 -4.14 -4.86 13.77
N VAL A 184 -3.46 -5.92 13.33
CA VAL A 184 -2.08 -5.86 12.81
C VAL A 184 -2.01 -4.99 11.55
N VAL A 185 -2.95 -5.11 10.62
CA VAL A 185 -2.98 -4.28 9.40
C VAL A 185 -3.30 -2.82 9.74
N CYS A 186 -4.27 -2.57 10.64
CA CYS A 186 -4.61 -1.22 11.08
C CYS A 186 -3.44 -0.52 11.79
N GLU A 187 -2.74 -1.24 12.66
CA GLU A 187 -1.56 -0.70 13.34
C GLU A 187 -0.37 -0.52 12.38
N GLY A 188 -0.21 -1.43 11.42
CA GLY A 188 0.80 -1.32 10.38
C GLY A 188 0.61 -0.07 9.53
N LEU A 189 -0.62 0.21 9.10
CA LEU A 189 -0.96 1.42 8.35
C LEU A 189 -0.85 2.70 9.19
N ARG A 190 -1.01 2.61 10.51
CA ARG A 190 -0.83 3.73 11.45
C ARG A 190 0.65 4.07 11.63
N CYS A 191 1.47 3.06 11.89
CA CYS A 191 2.90 3.22 12.11
C CYS A 191 3.63 3.52 10.80
N PHE A 192 3.29 2.83 9.73
CA PHE A 192 3.99 2.88 8.45
C PHE A 192 3.02 3.25 7.33
N PRO A 193 2.41 4.45 7.36
CA PRO A 193 1.53 4.87 6.29
C PRO A 193 2.32 4.96 4.99
N PRO A 194 1.92 4.25 3.91
CA PRO A 194 2.68 4.27 2.65
C PRO A 194 2.83 5.68 2.10
N ILE A 195 1.84 6.54 2.31
CA ILE A 195 1.86 7.95 1.92
C ILE A 195 1.95 8.80 3.20
N PRO A 196 3.15 9.06 3.76
CA PRO A 196 3.29 9.82 5.01
C PRO A 196 3.11 11.33 4.79
N MET A 197 3.26 11.79 3.55
CA MET A 197 3.37 13.19 3.18
C MET A 197 2.07 14.00 3.36
N SER A 198 2.19 15.31 3.12
CA SER A 198 1.07 16.25 3.17
C SER A 198 0.06 16.03 2.05
N LEU A 199 -1.23 16.02 2.38
CA LEU A 199 -2.34 16.00 1.41
C LEU A 199 -2.95 17.41 1.25
N PRO A 200 -2.40 18.28 0.37
CA PRO A 200 -2.76 19.69 0.31
C PRO A 200 -4.17 19.94 -0.22
N ARG A 201 -4.82 20.96 0.32
CA ARG A 201 -6.13 21.49 -0.09
C ARG A 201 -6.10 23.00 -0.06
N TYR A 202 -6.86 23.63 -0.95
CA TYR A 202 -7.09 25.07 -0.89
C TYR A 202 -8.26 25.39 0.03
N VAL A 203 -8.08 26.41 0.87
CA VAL A 203 -9.17 27.05 1.60
C VAL A 203 -10.16 27.67 0.59
N PRO A 204 -11.47 27.42 0.73
CA PRO A 204 -12.47 27.83 -0.24
C PRO A 204 -12.69 29.34 -0.29
N ARG A 205 -13.48 29.79 -1.28
CA ARG A 205 -13.89 31.18 -1.43
C ARG A 205 -14.49 31.72 -0.13
N GLY A 206 -14.03 32.90 0.28
CA GLY A 206 -14.50 33.56 1.51
C GLY A 206 -13.76 33.14 2.78
N GLY A 207 -12.75 32.28 2.72
CA GLY A 207 -11.97 31.85 3.88
C GLY A 207 -12.65 30.75 4.72
N ARG A 208 -11.97 30.27 5.76
CA ARG A 208 -12.49 29.26 6.69
C ARG A 208 -11.76 29.28 8.03
N SER A 209 -12.49 29.10 9.12
CA SER A 209 -11.89 28.78 10.42
C SER A 209 -11.54 27.29 10.51
N ILE A 210 -10.28 26.98 10.86
CA ILE A 210 -9.79 25.62 11.12
C ILE A 210 -9.08 25.64 12.47
N ASP A 211 -9.55 24.81 13.40
CA ASP A 211 -8.97 24.68 14.75
C ASP A 211 -8.80 26.03 15.49
N GLY A 212 -9.80 26.91 15.37
CA GLY A 212 -9.78 28.26 15.96
C GLY A 212 -9.04 29.33 15.15
N PHE A 213 -8.30 28.96 14.10
CA PHE A 213 -7.57 29.90 13.25
C PHE A 213 -8.38 30.28 12.00
N TRP A 214 -8.54 31.58 11.74
CA TRP A 214 -9.10 32.07 10.48
C TRP A 214 -8.06 32.02 9.36
N LEU A 215 -8.38 31.31 8.29
CA LEU A 215 -7.51 31.18 7.12
C LEU A 215 -8.16 31.84 5.90
N PRO A 216 -7.43 32.71 5.18
CA PRO A 216 -7.96 33.35 3.98
C PRO A 216 -8.11 32.34 2.82
N GLU A 217 -8.97 32.69 1.85
CA GLU A 217 -9.11 31.94 0.59
C GLU A 217 -7.75 31.68 -0.06
N ARG A 218 -7.61 30.52 -0.72
CA ARG A 218 -6.39 30.07 -1.43
C ARG A 218 -5.19 29.75 -0.55
N THR A 219 -5.30 29.87 0.77
CA THR A 219 -4.32 29.26 1.69
C THR A 219 -4.27 27.76 1.43
N VAL A 220 -3.07 27.20 1.29
CA VAL A 220 -2.86 25.76 1.22
C VAL A 220 -2.80 25.21 2.63
N VAL A 221 -3.69 24.27 2.94
CA VAL A 221 -3.71 23.52 4.20
C VAL A 221 -3.52 22.04 3.91
N SER A 222 -2.85 21.32 4.81
CA SER A 222 -2.51 19.92 4.62
C SER A 222 -2.68 19.14 5.91
N CYS A 223 -3.05 17.86 5.78
CA CYS A 223 -2.91 16.88 6.84
C CYS A 223 -1.94 15.79 6.38
N GLN A 224 -1.15 15.28 7.31
CA GLN A 224 -0.19 14.19 7.10
C GLN A 224 -0.64 12.98 7.90
N ALA A 225 -0.75 11.81 7.26
CA ALA A 225 -1.09 10.58 7.98
C ALA A 225 -0.07 10.30 9.09
N TYR A 226 1.22 10.43 8.75
CA TYR A 226 2.34 10.22 9.68
C TYR A 226 2.19 11.04 10.98
N SER A 227 1.91 12.34 10.87
CA SER A 227 1.79 13.25 12.00
C SER A 227 0.51 13.01 12.81
N VAL A 228 -0.64 12.83 12.14
CA VAL A 228 -1.93 12.56 12.79
C VAL A 228 -1.88 11.28 13.63
N HIS A 229 -1.14 10.27 13.15
CA HIS A 229 -1.04 8.96 13.78
C HIS A 229 -0.05 8.88 14.95
N ARG A 230 0.86 9.85 15.07
CA ARG A 230 1.91 9.86 16.10
C ARG A 230 1.72 10.93 17.16
N LEU A 231 1.31 12.12 16.75
CA LEU A 231 1.28 13.29 17.64
C LEU A 231 0.01 13.35 18.50
N ASN A 232 -1.04 12.63 18.12
CA ASN A 232 -2.29 12.60 18.88
C ASN A 232 -2.21 11.57 20.02
N SER A 233 -1.56 11.95 21.12
CA SER A 233 -1.36 11.08 22.30
C SER A 233 -2.65 10.73 23.05
N GLU A 234 -3.72 11.51 22.88
CA GLU A 234 -5.04 11.21 23.47
C GLU A 234 -5.67 9.97 22.84
N ILE A 235 -5.50 9.79 21.53
CA ILE A 235 -6.10 8.68 20.78
C ILE A 235 -5.10 7.54 20.58
N PHE A 236 -3.83 7.87 20.34
CA PHE A 236 -2.73 6.92 20.19
C PHE A 236 -1.63 7.20 21.22
N PRO A 237 -1.82 6.77 22.49
CA PRO A 237 -0.74 6.81 23.47
C PRO A 237 0.42 5.95 22.98
N ASP A 238 1.64 6.45 23.21
CA ASP A 238 2.89 5.89 22.70
C ASP A 238 2.84 5.68 21.19
N GLY A 239 2.59 6.76 20.45
CA GLY A 239 2.35 6.74 19.00
C GLY A 239 3.48 6.13 18.17
N ASP A 240 4.70 6.05 18.67
CA ASP A 240 5.81 5.38 17.98
C ASP A 240 5.88 3.86 18.24
N VAL A 241 5.11 3.35 19.19
CA VAL A 241 5.07 1.92 19.54
C VAL A 241 4.03 1.21 18.67
N PHE A 242 4.48 0.16 17.98
CA PHE A 242 3.62 -0.77 17.27
C PHE A 242 2.89 -1.69 18.27
N SER A 243 1.60 -1.46 18.49
CA SER A 243 0.74 -2.29 19.35
C SER A 243 -0.61 -2.53 18.67
N PRO A 244 -0.82 -3.71 18.04
CA PRO A 244 -2.10 -4.09 17.46
C PRO A 244 -3.25 -4.13 18.48
N GLU A 245 -2.97 -4.46 19.74
CA GLU A 245 -3.96 -4.65 20.80
C GLU A 245 -4.86 -3.41 21.00
N ARG A 246 -4.37 -2.21 20.69
CA ARG A 246 -5.17 -0.98 20.74
C ARG A 246 -6.39 -1.01 19.82
N TRP A 247 -6.36 -1.79 18.75
CA TRP A 247 -7.48 -1.96 17.81
C TRP A 247 -8.50 -3.02 18.26
N LEU A 248 -8.19 -3.77 19.31
CA LEU A 248 -9.10 -4.73 19.94
C LEU A 248 -9.84 -4.12 21.14
N ASP A 249 -9.31 -3.04 21.71
CA ASP A 249 -9.99 -2.30 22.76
C ASP A 249 -11.27 -1.65 22.22
N VAL A 250 -12.40 -1.87 22.90
CA VAL A 250 -13.69 -1.26 22.56
C VAL A 250 -13.70 0.21 22.95
N LYS A 251 -12.99 0.59 24.01
CA LYS A 251 -12.93 1.96 24.51
C LYS A 251 -12.11 2.82 23.54
N GLY A 252 -12.73 3.84 22.96
CA GLY A 252 -12.07 4.76 22.02
C GLY A 252 -11.90 4.21 20.60
N ASP A 253 -12.48 3.04 20.27
CA ASP A 253 -12.39 2.43 18.93
C ASP A 253 -12.93 3.38 17.84
N ALA A 254 -14.08 4.02 18.11
CA ALA A 254 -14.67 4.98 17.19
C ALA A 254 -13.74 6.15 16.87
N ASP A 255 -13.01 6.67 17.87
CA ASP A 255 -12.06 7.76 17.67
C ASP A 255 -10.82 7.31 16.90
N ARG A 256 -10.24 6.15 17.26
CA ARG A 256 -9.12 5.55 16.52
C ARG A 256 -9.47 5.33 15.05
N ARG A 257 -10.64 4.76 14.75
CA ARG A 257 -11.11 4.54 13.37
C ARG A 257 -11.37 5.85 12.63
N ARG A 258 -11.88 6.87 13.31
CA ARG A 258 -12.15 8.20 12.74
C ARG A 258 -10.87 8.92 12.31
N ILE A 259 -9.80 8.82 13.10
CA ILE A 259 -8.53 9.48 12.81
C ILE A 259 -7.54 8.61 12.03
N GLN A 260 -7.87 7.34 11.77
CA GLN A 260 -7.12 6.52 10.84
C GLN A 260 -7.16 7.16 9.45
N PHE A 261 -5.99 7.53 8.93
CA PHE A 261 -5.82 8.47 7.83
C PHE A 261 -4.89 7.94 6.74
N ALA A 262 -4.43 6.68 6.85
CA ALA A 262 -3.57 6.04 5.86
C ALA A 262 -4.21 5.98 4.47
N PHE A 263 -5.55 5.96 4.41
CA PHE A 263 -6.32 6.01 3.17
C PHE A 263 -6.95 7.38 2.90
N SER A 264 -6.56 8.44 3.63
CA SER A 264 -7.24 9.74 3.65
C SER A 264 -8.73 9.61 4.02
N ASN A 265 -9.45 10.73 4.05
CA ASN A 265 -10.88 10.76 4.41
C ASN A 265 -11.72 11.62 3.45
N GLY A 266 -13.03 11.39 3.47
CA GLY A 266 -14.03 12.15 2.73
C GLY A 266 -14.02 11.89 1.21
N GLY A 267 -14.43 12.88 0.42
CA GLY A 267 -14.61 12.74 -1.03
C GLY A 267 -13.35 12.30 -1.79
N ARG A 268 -12.16 12.58 -1.24
CA ARG A 268 -10.86 12.21 -1.82
C ARG A 268 -10.16 11.07 -1.06
N GLY A 269 -10.89 10.30 -0.25
CA GLY A 269 -10.36 9.05 0.32
C GLY A 269 -10.00 8.06 -0.79
N CYS A 270 -8.97 7.25 -0.54
CA CYS A 270 -8.38 6.29 -1.45
C CYS A 270 -9.45 5.36 -2.04
N VAL A 271 -9.49 5.30 -3.38
CA VAL A 271 -10.43 4.44 -4.11
C VAL A 271 -10.04 2.97 -3.98
N GLY A 272 -8.74 2.65 -3.91
CA GLY A 272 -8.21 1.29 -3.82
C GLY A 272 -8.20 0.68 -2.42
N LYS A 273 -8.79 1.33 -1.40
CA LYS A 273 -8.72 0.90 0.01
C LYS A 273 -9.07 -0.57 0.22
N HIS A 274 -10.18 -1.04 -0.37
CA HIS A 274 -10.63 -2.42 -0.19
C HIS A 274 -9.68 -3.44 -0.82
N LEU A 275 -9.17 -3.14 -2.02
CA LEU A 275 -8.19 -3.98 -2.71
C LEU A 275 -6.89 -4.08 -1.90
N ALA A 276 -6.34 -2.95 -1.48
CA ALA A 276 -5.12 -2.91 -0.66
C ALA A 276 -5.28 -3.72 0.64
N LEU A 277 -6.40 -3.55 1.36
CA LEU A 277 -6.64 -4.31 2.60
C LEU A 277 -6.72 -5.82 2.36
N ILE A 278 -7.34 -6.26 1.26
CA ILE A 278 -7.43 -7.69 0.92
C ILE A 278 -6.05 -8.24 0.52
N GLU A 279 -5.28 -7.49 -0.29
CA GLU A 279 -3.91 -7.86 -0.65
C GLU A 279 -3.02 -8.00 0.59
N MET A 280 -3.04 -7.00 1.48
CA MET A 280 -2.27 -7.01 2.72
C MET A 280 -2.65 -8.20 3.61
N LYS A 281 -3.95 -8.39 3.87
CA LYS A 281 -4.45 -9.46 4.73
C LYS A 281 -4.17 -10.85 4.15
N THR A 282 -4.32 -11.01 2.83
CA THR A 282 -4.05 -12.29 2.15
C THR A 282 -2.57 -12.63 2.26
N LEU A 283 -1.67 -11.67 2.02
CA LEU A 283 -0.24 -11.90 2.12
C LEU A 283 0.18 -12.27 3.55
N LEU A 284 -0.28 -11.50 4.54
CA LEU A 284 0.02 -11.79 5.94
C LEU A 284 -0.51 -13.17 6.35
N ARG A 285 -1.72 -13.56 5.89
CA ARG A 285 -2.24 -14.91 6.12
C ARG A 285 -1.32 -15.96 5.49
N ASP A 286 -0.94 -15.81 4.23
CA ASP A 286 -0.16 -16.81 3.50
C ASP A 286 1.26 -16.97 4.05
N VAL A 287 1.85 -15.90 4.59
CA VAL A 287 3.15 -15.92 5.28
C VAL A 287 2.99 -16.49 6.69
N TYR A 288 2.26 -15.82 7.57
CA TYR A 288 2.28 -16.10 9.01
C TYR A 288 1.44 -17.30 9.45
N SER A 289 0.63 -17.89 8.57
CA SER A 289 0.04 -19.22 8.84
C SER A 289 1.05 -20.37 8.70
N LYS A 290 2.17 -20.14 8.00
CA LYS A 290 3.13 -21.18 7.60
C LYS A 290 4.57 -20.90 8.02
N TYR A 291 4.92 -19.64 8.26
CA TYR A 291 6.29 -19.22 8.54
C TYR A 291 6.33 -18.20 9.67
N SER A 292 7.39 -18.24 10.46
CA SER A 292 7.87 -17.08 11.19
C SER A 292 8.91 -16.33 10.37
N THR A 293 9.15 -15.06 10.69
CA THR A 293 10.13 -14.21 10.01
C THR A 293 11.05 -13.49 11.00
N THR A 294 12.33 -13.33 10.60
CA THR A 294 13.34 -12.54 11.33
C THR A 294 14.18 -11.72 10.36
N PRO A 295 14.76 -10.57 10.76
CA PRO A 295 15.70 -9.82 9.95
C PRO A 295 16.92 -10.68 9.61
N HIS A 296 17.43 -10.53 8.39
CA HIS A 296 18.78 -11.02 8.11
C HIS A 296 19.81 -10.25 8.91
N GLU A 297 20.87 -10.91 9.38
CA GLU A 297 21.95 -10.31 10.20
C GLU A 297 22.68 -9.14 9.52
N SER A 298 22.62 -9.06 8.19
CA SER A 298 23.22 -7.94 7.42
C SER A 298 22.29 -6.72 7.28
N MET A 299 21.05 -6.80 7.76
CA MET A 299 20.15 -5.65 7.79
C MET A 299 20.47 -4.74 8.96
N GLN A 300 20.54 -3.44 8.66
CA GLN A 300 20.68 -2.38 9.64
C GLN A 300 19.34 -1.66 9.77
N GLU A 301 18.97 -1.21 10.96
CA GLU A 301 17.68 -0.55 11.20
C GLU A 301 17.55 0.74 10.38
N GLU A 302 18.66 1.48 10.20
CA GLU A 302 18.72 2.69 9.40
C GLU A 302 18.40 2.45 7.92
N ALA A 303 18.71 1.25 7.39
CA ALA A 303 18.35 0.88 6.02
C ALA A 303 16.83 0.79 5.83
N MET A 304 16.08 0.62 6.92
CA MET A 304 14.62 0.59 6.97
C MET A 304 14.03 1.91 7.50
N ALA A 305 14.82 2.98 7.61
CA ALA A 305 14.25 4.31 7.81
C ALA A 305 13.34 4.69 6.64
N MET A 306 12.18 5.30 6.93
CA MET A 306 11.27 5.78 5.89
C MET A 306 11.90 6.93 5.12
N SER A 307 12.11 6.71 3.82
CA SER A 307 12.52 7.72 2.86
C SER A 307 11.32 8.15 2.04
N ASP A 308 10.88 9.40 2.19
CA ASP A 308 9.74 9.95 1.44
C ASP A 308 10.13 10.18 -0.03
N GLN A 309 9.51 9.42 -0.94
CA GLN A 309 9.78 9.45 -2.37
C GLN A 309 8.57 9.95 -3.16
N LEU A 310 8.09 11.17 -2.87
CA LEU A 310 7.04 11.93 -3.59
C LEU A 310 5.64 11.29 -3.69
N ILE A 311 5.53 9.96 -3.76
CA ILE A 311 4.29 9.19 -3.90
C ILE A 311 4.16 8.21 -2.74
N SER A 312 5.21 7.44 -2.43
CA SER A 312 5.22 6.44 -1.36
C SER A 312 6.53 6.48 -0.59
N ALA A 313 6.50 6.17 0.70
CA ALA A 313 7.69 6.01 1.52
C ALA A 313 8.32 4.65 1.26
N ARG A 314 9.64 4.63 1.07
CA ARG A 314 10.40 3.40 0.81
C ARG A 314 11.49 3.22 1.86
N PRO A 315 11.98 1.99 2.10
CA PRO A 315 13.19 1.79 2.87
C PRO A 315 14.35 2.59 2.28
N LEU A 316 15.05 3.35 3.12
CA LEU A 316 16.21 4.16 2.71
C LEU A 316 17.27 3.33 1.97
N GLY A 317 17.54 2.12 2.47
CA GLY A 317 18.50 1.19 1.89
C GLY A 317 18.00 0.43 0.66
N GLN A 318 16.74 0.62 0.24
CA GLN A 318 16.12 -0.04 -0.91
C GLN A 318 16.32 -1.56 -0.92
N LYS A 319 16.23 -2.17 0.26
CA LYS A 319 16.31 -3.61 0.48
C LYS A 319 15.60 -3.94 1.78
N CYS A 320 15.02 -5.13 1.87
CA CYS A 320 14.48 -5.68 3.11
C CYS A 320 14.72 -7.19 3.09
N LEU A 321 15.82 -7.60 3.72
CA LEU A 321 16.22 -9.00 3.77
C LEU A 321 15.62 -9.66 5.01
N LEU A 322 14.71 -10.60 4.79
CA LEU A 322 14.09 -11.40 5.84
C LEU A 322 14.46 -12.87 5.69
N ARG A 323 14.63 -13.55 6.82
CA ARG A 323 14.73 -15.00 6.91
C ARG A 323 13.37 -15.57 7.27
N PHE A 324 12.91 -16.56 6.50
CA PHE A 324 11.64 -17.25 6.70
C PHE A 324 11.91 -18.61 7.34
N HIS A 325 11.30 -18.87 8.50
CA HIS A 325 11.43 -20.15 9.20
C HIS A 325 10.10 -20.89 9.13
N PRO A 326 10.05 -22.12 8.59
CA PRO A 326 8.81 -22.90 8.56
C PRO A 326 8.28 -23.14 9.97
N LEU A 327 6.98 -22.97 10.15
CA LEU A 327 6.27 -23.40 11.36
C LEU A 327 5.90 -24.87 11.21
N ASP A 328 6.11 -25.67 12.27
CA ASP A 328 5.71 -27.06 12.33
C ASP A 328 4.17 -27.20 12.42
N VAL A 329 3.68 -28.42 12.65
CA VAL A 329 2.23 -28.70 12.76
C VAL A 329 1.62 -28.10 14.03
N ASP A 330 2.44 -27.85 15.06
CA ASP A 330 2.03 -27.38 16.38
C ASP A 330 2.28 -25.87 16.59
N GLY A 331 2.93 -25.20 15.64
CA GLY A 331 3.21 -23.76 15.66
C GLY A 331 4.59 -23.37 16.22
N GLU A 332 5.47 -24.35 16.50
CA GLU A 332 6.86 -24.09 16.83
C GLU A 332 7.73 -23.97 15.57
N GLU A 333 8.83 -23.24 15.64
CA GLU A 333 9.79 -23.17 14.55
C GLU A 333 10.42 -24.54 14.31
N VAL A 334 10.39 -25.02 13.07
CA VAL A 334 11.08 -26.26 12.70
C VAL A 334 12.58 -26.04 12.92
N LYS A 335 13.17 -26.74 13.89
CA LYS A 335 14.63 -26.81 14.04
C LYS A 335 15.20 -27.48 12.78
N VAL A 336 15.82 -26.69 11.91
CA VAL A 336 16.56 -27.15 10.72
C VAL A 336 17.94 -27.61 11.11
#